data_AF-A0A9R1DCP9-F1
#
_entry.id   AF-A0A9R1DCP9-F1
#
_cell.length_a   1.000
_cell.length_b   1.000
_cell.length_c   1.000
_cell.angle_alpha   90.00
_cell.angle_beta   90.00
_cell.angle_gamma   90.00
#
_symmetry.space_group_name_H-M   'P 1'
#
loop_
_entity.id
_entity.type
_entity.pdbx_description
1 polymer ?
#
loop_
_entity_poly.entity_id
_entity_poly.type
_entity_poly.pdbx_seq_one_letter_code
_entity_poly.pdbx_strand_id
1 'polypeptide(L)'
;MASPASGDSDQVLVEANGSTRTLVLNRPKQLNALSSAMVTGLLKCFTSYEEENTVKLLIVKGKGRAFCAGGDVAEVAQSINNDTWKYGADFFHTEFLLNYIIATYSKPQVSLLTGIVMGGGAGVSIHGRFRVATENTVFAMPETALGLFPDIGASYFLSRLPGFYGEYVGLTGARLDGAEMLACGLATHFVPLNRMSLLEESLKKVDTSDPFAICGIIDQFSQQPSVKGSSAMNRMEIINRCFSKRTVEEIISALEQEAPSMADKLVTAAIHSLRKASPTSLKISLASIREGRLQTVGECLRREYRMVCHVMRGDFSRDFFEGCRAILVDKDRNPKWMPPTLDKVHDGVVAKYFSKVDDPQWEDLNLPTRPSHGRRIVPKL
;
A
#
# COMPACT_ATOMS: atom_id res chain seq x y z
N MET A 1 -13.85 -0.43 41.09
CA MET A 1 -13.23 0.41 40.06
C MET A 1 -13.54 -0.23 38.72
N ALA A 2 -14.38 0.44 37.92
CA ALA A 2 -14.90 -0.11 36.67
C ALA A 2 -13.81 -0.11 35.59
N SER A 3 -13.70 -1.23 34.89
CA SER A 3 -12.82 -1.46 33.74
C SER A 3 -13.22 -0.52 32.59
N PRO A 4 -12.28 0.11 31.87
CA PRO A 4 -12.63 0.96 30.74
C PRO A 4 -13.08 0.11 29.54
N ALA A 5 -14.08 0.64 28.84
CA ALA A 5 -14.82 0.11 27.70
C ALA A 5 -14.11 -0.93 26.80
N SER A 6 -14.74 -2.10 26.68
CA SER A 6 -14.36 -3.27 25.86
C SER A 6 -14.79 -3.15 24.38
N GLY A 7 -14.63 -1.97 23.75
CA GLY A 7 -15.05 -1.72 22.36
C GLY A 7 -13.91 -1.81 21.32
N ASP A 8 -12.71 -1.37 21.69
CA ASP A 8 -11.58 -1.20 20.74
C ASP A 8 -10.60 -2.39 20.69
N SER A 9 -10.61 -3.27 21.70
CA SER A 9 -9.58 -4.32 21.85
C SER A 9 -9.77 -5.55 20.93
N ASP A 10 -10.86 -5.62 20.15
CA ASP A 10 -11.18 -6.81 19.36
C ASP A 10 -10.78 -6.67 17.87
N GLN A 11 -10.38 -5.49 17.39
CA GLN A 11 -10.08 -5.29 15.95
C GLN A 11 -8.64 -5.68 15.56
N VAL A 12 -7.70 -5.65 16.51
CA VAL A 12 -6.34 -6.18 16.36
C VAL A 12 -6.08 -7.11 17.53
N LEU A 13 -6.03 -8.41 17.28
CA LEU A 13 -5.72 -9.40 18.31
C LEU A 13 -4.21 -9.56 18.42
N VAL A 14 -3.73 -9.80 19.64
CA VAL A 14 -2.33 -10.11 19.89
C VAL A 14 -2.23 -11.53 20.45
N GLU A 15 -1.53 -12.40 19.74
CA GLU A 15 -1.15 -13.73 20.23
C GLU A 15 0.31 -13.68 20.70
N ALA A 16 0.59 -14.11 21.93
CA ALA A 16 1.94 -14.19 22.47
C ALA A 16 2.43 -15.63 22.52
N ASN A 17 3.55 -15.92 21.86
CA ASN A 17 4.19 -17.24 21.85
C ASN A 17 5.69 -17.07 22.06
N GLY A 18 6.17 -17.34 23.28
CA GLY A 18 7.56 -17.10 23.66
C GLY A 18 7.98 -15.66 23.33
N SER A 19 9.04 -15.54 22.53
CA SER A 19 9.59 -14.26 22.07
C SER A 19 8.90 -13.68 20.82
N THR A 20 7.87 -14.35 20.31
CA THR A 20 7.11 -13.91 19.13
C THR A 20 5.79 -13.27 19.55
N ARG A 21 5.40 -12.19 18.84
CA ARG A 21 4.05 -11.61 18.93
C ARG A 21 3.40 -11.65 17.55
N THR A 22 2.20 -12.22 17.48
CA THR A 22 1.40 -12.23 16.25
C THR A 22 0.29 -11.18 16.36
N LEU A 23 0.34 -10.18 15.50
CA LEU A 23 -0.70 -9.15 15.35
C LEU A 23 -1.70 -9.63 14.28
N VAL A 24 -2.93 -9.90 14.69
CA VAL A 24 -3.99 -10.42 13.82
C VAL A 24 -5.02 -9.33 13.54
N LEU A 25 -5.11 -8.93 12.28
CA LEU A 25 -6.17 -8.02 11.82
C LEU A 25 -7.52 -8.76 11.85
N ASN A 26 -8.46 -8.30 12.66
CA ASN A 26 -9.68 -9.03 13.04
C ASN A 26 -10.96 -8.25 12.69
N ARG A 27 -11.07 -7.79 11.44
CA ARG A 27 -12.33 -7.28 10.85
C ARG A 27 -12.69 -8.09 9.59
N PRO A 28 -12.85 -9.42 9.67
CA PRO A 28 -12.98 -10.28 8.49
C PRO A 28 -14.21 -9.95 7.62
N LYS A 29 -15.29 -9.43 8.22
CA LYS A 29 -16.49 -8.98 7.50
C LYS A 29 -16.20 -7.78 6.58
N GLN A 30 -15.27 -6.91 6.96
CA GLN A 30 -14.80 -5.76 6.19
C GLN A 30 -13.49 -6.05 5.45
N LEU A 31 -13.15 -7.33 5.25
CA LEU A 31 -11.88 -7.73 4.62
C LEU A 31 -10.64 -7.15 5.32
N ASN A 32 -10.73 -6.97 6.64
CA ASN A 32 -9.69 -6.40 7.48
C ASN A 32 -9.27 -4.97 7.07
N ALA A 33 -10.19 -4.17 6.52
CA ALA A 33 -9.94 -2.75 6.25
C ALA A 33 -9.50 -2.01 7.53
N LEU A 34 -8.46 -1.17 7.42
CA LEU A 34 -7.84 -0.48 8.55
C LEU A 34 -8.69 0.71 9.01
N SER A 35 -9.31 0.58 10.19
CA SER A 35 -9.95 1.71 10.88
C SER A 35 -8.90 2.54 11.63
N SER A 36 -9.29 3.75 12.08
CA SER A 36 -8.45 4.59 12.94
C SER A 36 -8.01 3.85 14.22
N ALA A 37 -8.91 3.08 14.82
CA ALA A 37 -8.62 2.26 16.01
C ALA A 37 -7.56 1.17 15.71
N MET A 38 -7.65 0.50 14.56
CA MET A 38 -6.66 -0.50 14.15
C MET A 38 -5.28 0.13 13.90
N VAL A 39 -5.23 1.26 13.18
CA VAL A 39 -3.98 1.97 12.89
C VAL A 39 -3.29 2.39 14.19
N THR A 40 -4.04 3.01 15.10
CA THR A 40 -3.56 3.43 16.43
C THR A 40 -3.09 2.23 17.27
N GLY A 41 -3.87 1.15 17.28
CA GLY A 41 -3.54 -0.08 18.01
C GLY A 41 -2.28 -0.76 17.47
N LEU A 42 -2.10 -0.83 16.15
CA LEU A 42 -0.90 -1.33 15.52
C LEU A 42 0.31 -0.45 15.86
N LEU A 43 0.19 0.87 15.74
CA LEU A 43 1.27 1.81 16.08
C LEU A 43 1.74 1.60 17.53
N LYS A 44 0.81 1.47 18.47
CA LYS A 44 1.10 1.18 19.87
C LYS A 44 1.80 -0.18 20.03
N CYS A 45 1.34 -1.22 19.34
CA CYS A 45 1.99 -2.54 19.39
C CYS A 45 3.42 -2.50 18.86
N PHE A 46 3.62 -1.93 17.66
CA PHE A 46 4.94 -1.84 17.05
C PHE A 46 5.91 -1.07 17.96
N THR A 47 5.54 0.13 18.41
CA THR A 47 6.40 0.94 19.29
C THR A 47 6.70 0.25 20.62
N SER A 48 5.70 -0.34 21.28
CA SER A 48 5.90 -1.01 22.58
C SER A 48 6.79 -2.25 22.45
N TYR A 49 6.54 -3.09 21.44
CA TYR A 49 7.31 -4.32 21.23
C TYR A 49 8.71 -4.08 20.68
N GLU A 50 8.99 -2.89 20.17
CA GLU A 50 10.34 -2.54 19.77
C GLU A 50 11.27 -2.42 20.98
N GLU A 51 10.79 -1.79 22.05
CA GLU A 51 11.52 -1.58 23.30
C GLU A 51 11.54 -2.84 24.20
N GLU A 52 10.61 -3.77 24.00
CA GLU A 52 10.51 -4.99 24.81
C GLU A 52 11.57 -6.02 24.42
N ASN A 53 12.66 -6.14 25.19
CA ASN A 53 13.78 -7.06 24.92
C ASN A 53 13.38 -8.55 24.81
N THR A 54 12.29 -8.96 25.44
CA THR A 54 11.73 -10.32 25.35
C THR A 54 11.04 -10.59 24.02
N VAL A 55 10.62 -9.56 23.28
CA VAL A 55 10.07 -9.72 21.92
C VAL A 55 11.20 -9.66 20.91
N LYS A 56 11.25 -10.68 20.05
CA LYS A 56 12.30 -10.88 19.05
C LYS A 56 11.80 -10.87 17.62
N LEU A 57 10.53 -11.21 17.41
CA LEU A 57 9.88 -11.28 16.10
C LEU A 57 8.43 -10.79 16.19
N LEU A 58 8.02 -9.95 15.24
CA LEU A 58 6.62 -9.65 14.98
C LEU A 58 6.11 -10.40 13.75
N ILE A 59 4.95 -11.03 13.87
CA ILE A 59 4.19 -11.57 12.73
C ILE A 59 2.94 -10.71 12.56
N VAL A 60 2.61 -10.32 11.33
CA VAL A 60 1.34 -9.66 10.99
C VAL A 60 0.56 -10.58 10.05
N LYS A 61 -0.70 -10.87 10.38
CA LYS A 61 -1.60 -11.67 9.54
C LYS A 61 -3.04 -11.14 9.59
N GLY A 62 -3.84 -11.45 8.57
CA GLY A 62 -5.28 -11.19 8.58
C GLY A 62 -6.09 -12.40 8.98
N LYS A 63 -7.20 -12.20 9.69
CA LYS A 63 -8.18 -13.26 9.93
C LYS A 63 -9.13 -13.40 8.74
N GLY A 64 -9.45 -14.65 8.38
CA GLY A 64 -10.41 -14.94 7.32
C GLY A 64 -9.79 -14.88 5.92
N ARG A 65 -10.54 -14.37 4.95
CA ARG A 65 -10.21 -14.49 3.51
C ARG A 65 -9.29 -13.40 2.93
N ALA A 66 -8.91 -12.42 3.73
CA ALA A 66 -8.07 -11.30 3.29
C ALA A 66 -7.01 -11.00 4.34
N PHE A 67 -5.83 -10.59 3.90
CA PHE A 67 -4.86 -9.98 4.79
C PHE A 67 -5.41 -8.62 5.22
N CYS A 68 -5.59 -7.71 4.28
CA CYS A 68 -6.18 -6.39 4.46
C CYS A 68 -6.51 -5.76 3.09
N ALA A 69 -7.74 -5.28 2.92
CA ALA A 69 -8.23 -4.72 1.67
C ALA A 69 -8.07 -3.18 1.51
N GLY A 70 -7.36 -2.51 2.41
CA GLY A 70 -7.14 -1.06 2.36
C GLY A 70 -7.44 -0.36 3.67
N GLY A 71 -7.33 0.97 3.68
CA GLY A 71 -7.86 1.80 4.76
C GLY A 71 -9.39 1.89 4.70
N ASP A 72 -10.03 2.13 5.84
CA ASP A 72 -11.48 2.35 5.93
C ASP A 72 -11.86 3.78 5.47
N VAL A 73 -11.54 4.09 4.21
CA VAL A 73 -11.66 5.44 3.64
C VAL A 73 -13.11 5.90 3.45
N ALA A 74 -14.08 4.98 3.54
CA ALA A 74 -15.49 5.34 3.52
C ALA A 74 -15.87 6.18 4.75
N GLU A 75 -15.34 5.83 5.92
CA GLU A 75 -15.53 6.59 7.16
C GLU A 75 -14.88 7.98 7.05
N VAL A 76 -13.66 8.03 6.51
CA VAL A 76 -12.93 9.29 6.27
C VAL A 76 -13.72 10.20 5.33
N ALA A 77 -14.22 9.68 4.20
CA ALA A 77 -15.00 10.46 3.25
C ALA A 77 -16.32 11.00 3.84
N GLN A 78 -16.98 10.23 4.72
CA GLN A 78 -18.22 10.66 5.38
C GLN A 78 -18.01 11.74 6.44
N SER A 79 -16.84 11.75 7.10
CA SER A 79 -16.52 12.71 8.16
C SER A 79 -16.47 14.17 7.67
N ILE A 80 -16.21 14.39 6.38
CA ILE A 80 -16.03 15.72 5.79
C ILE A 80 -17.36 16.46 5.56
N ASN A 81 -18.50 15.77 5.66
CA ASN A 81 -19.81 16.45 5.76
C ASN A 81 -19.92 17.34 7.03
N ASN A 82 -18.99 17.22 7.97
CA ASN A 82 -18.85 18.09 9.15
C ASN A 82 -17.72 19.14 9.00
N ASP A 83 -17.31 19.49 7.78
CA ASP A 83 -16.33 20.54 7.44
C ASP A 83 -14.92 20.39 8.08
N THR A 84 -14.50 19.18 8.45
CA THR A 84 -13.17 18.96 9.05
C THR A 84 -12.32 18.00 8.23
N TRP A 85 -11.72 18.52 7.14
CA TRP A 85 -10.65 17.83 6.39
C TRP A 85 -9.51 17.34 7.30
N LYS A 86 -9.37 17.98 8.48
CA LYS A 86 -8.46 17.61 9.57
C LYS A 86 -8.67 16.20 10.09
N TYR A 87 -9.91 15.70 10.18
CA TYR A 87 -10.15 14.32 10.61
C TYR A 87 -9.48 13.32 9.66
N GLY A 88 -9.64 13.52 8.35
CA GLY A 88 -8.94 12.72 7.36
C GLY A 88 -7.42 12.87 7.45
N ALA A 89 -6.93 14.10 7.60
CA ALA A 89 -5.50 14.36 7.78
C ALA A 89 -4.92 13.66 9.03
N ASP A 90 -5.64 13.61 10.14
CA ASP A 90 -5.21 12.95 11.39
C ASP A 90 -5.14 11.42 11.24
N PHE A 91 -6.10 10.83 10.53
CA PHE A 91 -6.08 9.41 10.18
C PHE A 91 -4.81 9.08 9.37
N PHE A 92 -4.59 9.79 8.27
CA PHE A 92 -3.42 9.55 7.41
C PHE A 92 -2.10 9.89 8.09
N HIS A 93 -2.07 10.89 8.98
CA HIS A 93 -0.89 11.20 9.78
C HIS A 93 -0.48 9.97 10.62
N THR A 94 -1.45 9.37 11.32
CA THR A 94 -1.21 8.20 12.17
C THR A 94 -0.85 6.98 11.33
N GLU A 95 -1.50 6.77 10.18
CA GLU A 95 -1.19 5.67 9.26
C GLU A 95 0.22 5.78 8.69
N PHE A 96 0.62 6.96 8.22
CA PHE A 96 1.94 7.17 7.62
C PHE A 96 3.06 7.11 8.67
N LEU A 97 2.78 7.55 9.90
CA LEU A 97 3.68 7.31 11.03
C LEU A 97 3.86 5.81 11.28
N LEU A 98 2.77 5.03 11.32
CA LEU A 98 2.84 3.56 11.43
C LEU A 98 3.67 2.96 10.29
N ASN A 99 3.43 3.36 9.04
CA ASN A 99 4.19 2.85 7.89
C ASN A 99 5.68 3.17 8.03
N TYR A 100 6.03 4.37 8.48
CA TYR A 100 7.41 4.75 8.74
C TYR A 100 8.06 3.88 9.83
N ILE A 101 7.34 3.64 10.94
CA ILE A 101 7.81 2.76 12.02
C ILE A 101 8.07 1.35 11.50
N ILE A 102 7.17 0.78 10.68
CA ILE A 102 7.38 -0.54 10.06
C ILE A 102 8.60 -0.52 9.13
N ALA A 103 8.74 0.52 8.30
CA ALA A 103 9.83 0.69 7.35
C ALA A 103 11.21 0.90 8.00
N THR A 104 11.24 1.31 9.27
CA THR A 104 12.47 1.58 10.03
C THR A 104 12.59 0.72 11.28
N TYR A 105 11.73 -0.29 11.41
CA TYR A 105 11.68 -1.18 12.55
C TYR A 105 13.01 -1.91 12.76
N SER A 106 13.50 -1.91 13.99
CA SER A 106 14.77 -2.51 14.39
C SER A 106 14.73 -4.04 14.47
N LYS A 107 13.55 -4.62 14.76
CA LYS A 107 13.36 -6.07 14.84
C LYS A 107 12.80 -6.64 13.53
N PRO A 108 13.03 -7.93 13.23
CA PRO A 108 12.38 -8.59 12.11
C PRO A 108 10.86 -8.57 12.24
N GLN A 109 10.20 -8.26 11.12
CA GLN A 109 8.75 -8.38 10.98
C GLN A 109 8.44 -9.24 9.76
N VAL A 110 7.50 -10.19 9.93
CA VAL A 110 7.02 -11.12 8.91
C VAL A 110 5.54 -10.86 8.64
N SER A 111 5.19 -10.51 7.41
CA SER A 111 3.79 -10.43 6.96
C SER A 111 3.40 -11.72 6.25
N LEU A 112 2.34 -12.37 6.72
CA LEU A 112 1.73 -13.54 6.10
C LEU A 112 0.57 -13.09 5.20
N LEU A 113 0.85 -12.95 3.90
CA LEU A 113 0.00 -12.23 2.95
C LEU A 113 -1.07 -13.12 2.31
N THR A 114 -1.90 -13.79 3.10
CA THR A 114 -2.96 -14.65 2.54
C THR A 114 -4.19 -13.83 2.12
N GLY A 115 -4.59 -13.94 0.85
CA GLY A 115 -5.77 -13.25 0.32
C GLY A 115 -5.46 -11.84 -0.18
N ILE A 116 -6.44 -10.95 -0.05
CA ILE A 116 -6.35 -9.57 -0.57
C ILE A 116 -5.35 -8.74 0.25
N VAL A 117 -4.47 -8.01 -0.45
CA VAL A 117 -3.50 -7.03 0.08
C VAL A 117 -3.60 -5.75 -0.76
N MET A 118 -4.33 -4.74 -0.30
CA MET A 118 -4.53 -3.49 -1.07
C MET A 118 -4.38 -2.26 -0.18
N GLY A 119 -3.98 -1.11 -0.74
CA GLY A 119 -3.88 0.19 -0.06
C GLY A 119 -3.17 0.11 1.30
N GLY A 120 -3.83 0.54 2.37
CA GLY A 120 -3.33 0.42 3.75
C GLY A 120 -2.83 -0.98 4.14
N GLY A 121 -3.38 -2.05 3.55
CA GLY A 121 -2.88 -3.42 3.69
C GLY A 121 -1.45 -3.60 3.14
N ALA A 122 -1.13 -2.95 2.03
CA ALA A 122 0.25 -2.84 1.56
C ALA A 122 1.11 -2.02 2.53
N GLY A 123 0.58 -0.92 3.08
CA GLY A 123 1.28 -0.07 4.07
C GLY A 123 1.70 -0.81 5.33
N VAL A 124 0.85 -1.70 5.86
CA VAL A 124 1.17 -2.51 7.06
C VAL A 124 1.96 -3.80 6.75
N SER A 125 2.46 -3.97 5.51
CA SER A 125 3.17 -5.18 5.12
C SER A 125 4.41 -4.99 4.24
N ILE A 126 4.33 -4.22 3.16
CA ILE A 126 5.39 -4.13 2.13
C ILE A 126 6.68 -3.52 2.70
N HIS A 127 6.55 -2.66 3.70
CA HIS A 127 7.69 -2.06 4.41
C HIS A 127 8.39 -3.00 5.40
N GLY A 128 7.78 -4.16 5.66
CA GLY A 128 8.30 -5.20 6.53
C GLY A 128 9.67 -5.73 6.14
N ARG A 129 10.22 -6.68 6.92
CA ARG A 129 11.46 -7.35 6.47
C ARG A 129 11.15 -8.55 5.58
N PHE A 130 10.16 -9.34 5.96
CA PHE A 130 9.72 -10.52 5.22
C PHE A 130 8.25 -10.40 4.83
N ARG A 131 7.96 -10.63 3.56
CA ARG A 131 6.62 -10.62 2.95
C ARG A 131 6.42 -11.98 2.31
N VAL A 132 5.55 -12.79 2.91
CA VAL A 132 5.31 -14.18 2.49
C VAL A 132 3.99 -14.23 1.75
N ALA A 133 4.04 -14.36 0.43
CA ALA A 133 2.87 -14.53 -0.42
C ALA A 133 2.49 -16.01 -0.56
N THR A 134 1.27 -16.26 -1.01
CA THR A 134 0.70 -17.57 -1.33
C THR A 134 0.01 -17.51 -2.69
N GLU A 135 -0.48 -18.64 -3.18
CA GLU A 135 -1.26 -18.72 -4.43
C GLU A 135 -2.56 -17.89 -4.38
N ASN A 136 -3.04 -17.57 -3.18
CA ASN A 136 -4.26 -16.78 -2.97
C ASN A 136 -3.99 -15.30 -2.70
N THR A 137 -2.72 -14.88 -2.63
CA THR A 137 -2.40 -13.46 -2.48
C THR A 137 -2.85 -12.67 -3.71
N VAL A 138 -3.54 -11.56 -3.48
CA VAL A 138 -3.91 -10.61 -4.54
C VAL A 138 -3.54 -9.20 -4.10
N PHE A 139 -2.50 -8.66 -4.72
CA PHE A 139 -2.01 -7.31 -4.47
C PHE A 139 -2.57 -6.31 -5.48
N ALA A 140 -2.92 -5.10 -5.05
CA ALA A 140 -3.19 -3.96 -5.94
C ALA A 140 -3.08 -2.62 -5.20
N MET A 141 -2.84 -1.56 -5.96
CA MET A 141 -2.94 -0.16 -5.52
C MET A 141 -4.05 0.54 -6.34
N PRO A 142 -5.34 0.39 -5.98
CA PRO A 142 -6.48 0.84 -6.77
C PRO A 142 -6.86 2.31 -6.57
N GLU A 143 -6.04 3.10 -5.87
CA GLU A 143 -6.38 4.42 -5.35
C GLU A 143 -6.73 5.44 -6.43
N THR A 144 -6.12 5.33 -7.63
CA THR A 144 -6.44 6.23 -8.76
C THR A 144 -7.88 6.10 -9.24
N ALA A 145 -8.48 4.92 -9.10
CA ALA A 145 -9.89 4.69 -9.41
C ALA A 145 -10.84 5.25 -8.32
N LEU A 146 -10.32 5.49 -7.12
CA LEU A 146 -11.06 6.10 -6.00
C LEU A 146 -10.92 7.62 -5.94
N GLY A 147 -10.12 8.25 -6.81
CA GLY A 147 -9.83 9.68 -6.71
C GLY A 147 -8.76 10.04 -5.68
N LEU A 148 -7.97 9.04 -5.24
CA LEU A 148 -6.78 9.19 -4.40
C LEU A 148 -5.52 8.86 -5.24
N PHE A 149 -4.36 8.66 -4.63
CA PHE A 149 -3.12 8.23 -5.27
C PHE A 149 -2.52 7.08 -4.46
N PRO A 150 -1.63 6.24 -5.03
CA PRO A 150 -0.90 5.24 -4.26
C PRO A 150 -0.08 5.93 -3.15
N ASP A 151 -0.57 5.81 -1.93
CA ASP A 151 -0.09 6.47 -0.71
C ASP A 151 0.68 5.47 0.17
N ILE A 152 0.70 5.64 1.50
CA ILE A 152 1.33 4.72 2.47
C ILE A 152 2.81 4.39 2.21
N GLY A 153 3.54 5.25 1.51
CA GLY A 153 4.90 5.05 1.04
C GLY A 153 5.00 4.27 -0.28
N ALA A 154 3.92 4.15 -1.05
CA ALA A 154 3.91 3.45 -2.32
C ALA A 154 4.80 4.10 -3.36
N SER A 155 4.95 5.43 -3.33
CA SER A 155 5.96 6.09 -4.17
C SER A 155 7.38 5.60 -3.87
N TYR A 156 7.67 5.12 -2.65
CA TYR A 156 8.97 4.53 -2.31
C TYR A 156 9.11 3.12 -2.90
N PHE A 157 8.17 2.20 -2.64
CA PHE A 157 8.36 0.82 -3.07
C PHE A 157 8.03 0.59 -4.55
N LEU A 158 7.01 1.26 -5.13
CA LEU A 158 6.67 1.13 -6.54
C LEU A 158 7.80 1.62 -7.43
N SER A 159 8.43 2.74 -7.06
CA SER A 159 9.53 3.34 -7.82
C SER A 159 10.81 2.50 -7.87
N ARG A 160 10.89 1.45 -7.04
CA ARG A 160 11.99 0.49 -6.96
C ARG A 160 11.68 -0.84 -7.62
N LEU A 161 10.46 -1.02 -8.14
CA LEU A 161 10.14 -2.19 -8.97
C LEU A 161 10.89 -2.13 -10.31
N PRO A 162 11.10 -3.28 -10.98
CA PRO A 162 11.86 -3.35 -12.22
C PRO A 162 11.36 -2.37 -13.29
N GLY A 163 12.27 -1.60 -13.90
CA GLY A 163 11.96 -0.66 -14.98
C GLY A 163 10.86 0.34 -14.60
N PHE A 164 9.76 0.31 -15.37
CA PHE A 164 8.57 1.16 -15.18
C PHE A 164 7.35 0.36 -14.69
N TYR A 165 7.58 -0.81 -14.10
CA TYR A 165 6.50 -1.66 -13.60
C TYR A 165 5.74 -1.01 -12.44
N GLY A 166 6.41 -0.22 -11.60
CA GLY A 166 5.78 0.54 -10.52
C GLY A 166 4.75 1.54 -11.01
N GLU A 167 5.06 2.29 -12.06
CA GLU A 167 4.14 3.21 -12.72
C GLU A 167 2.94 2.46 -13.33
N TYR A 168 3.16 1.30 -13.96
CA TYR A 168 2.07 0.45 -14.45
C TYR A 168 1.12 0.04 -13.31
N VAL A 169 1.67 -0.53 -12.23
CA VAL A 169 0.86 -1.01 -11.10
C VAL A 169 0.11 0.14 -10.42
N GLY A 170 0.82 1.23 -10.10
CA GLY A 170 0.24 2.37 -9.37
C GLY A 170 -0.78 3.18 -10.16
N LEU A 171 -0.61 3.32 -11.48
CA LEU A 171 -1.55 4.10 -12.29
C LEU A 171 -2.79 3.29 -12.69
N THR A 172 -2.60 2.02 -13.03
CA THR A 172 -3.70 1.18 -13.55
C THR A 172 -4.48 0.45 -12.46
N GLY A 173 -3.93 0.35 -11.24
CA GLY A 173 -4.50 -0.49 -10.19
C GLY A 173 -4.48 -1.98 -10.54
N ALA A 174 -3.52 -2.41 -11.38
CA ALA A 174 -3.37 -3.79 -11.80
C ALA A 174 -3.30 -4.74 -10.59
N ARG A 175 -3.96 -5.90 -10.73
CA ARG A 175 -3.94 -6.96 -9.72
C ARG A 175 -2.80 -7.92 -10.00
N LEU A 176 -1.97 -8.16 -8.99
CA LEU A 176 -0.85 -9.07 -9.04
C LEU A 176 -1.15 -10.26 -8.14
N ASP A 177 -0.92 -11.47 -8.63
CA ASP A 177 -0.94 -12.66 -7.78
C ASP A 177 0.37 -12.85 -7.01
N GLY A 178 0.40 -13.81 -6.08
CA GLY A 178 1.58 -14.07 -5.24
C GLY A 178 2.85 -14.41 -6.03
N ALA A 179 2.73 -15.02 -7.22
CA ALA A 179 3.87 -15.34 -8.07
C ALA A 179 4.43 -14.06 -8.73
N GLU A 180 3.55 -13.18 -9.20
CA GLU A 180 3.94 -11.87 -9.73
C GLU A 180 4.55 -10.98 -8.66
N MET A 181 4.00 -10.98 -7.43
CA MET A 181 4.60 -10.26 -6.32
C MET A 181 6.03 -10.72 -6.02
N LEU A 182 6.30 -12.03 -6.03
CA LEU A 182 7.65 -12.55 -5.84
C LEU A 182 8.56 -12.11 -6.99
N ALA A 183 8.12 -12.28 -8.24
CA ALA A 183 8.89 -11.96 -9.44
C ALA A 183 9.27 -10.48 -9.55
N CYS A 184 8.40 -9.56 -9.13
CA CYS A 184 8.69 -8.12 -9.14
C CYS A 184 9.37 -7.61 -7.85
N GLY A 185 9.52 -8.44 -6.82
CA GLY A 185 10.17 -8.09 -5.55
C GLY A 185 9.27 -7.45 -4.49
N LEU A 186 7.95 -7.40 -4.71
CA LEU A 186 6.97 -7.00 -3.68
C LEU A 186 6.85 -8.05 -2.57
N ALA A 187 6.91 -9.34 -2.92
CA ALA A 187 7.05 -10.43 -1.94
C ALA A 187 8.51 -10.89 -1.88
N THR A 188 8.92 -11.37 -0.70
CA THR A 188 10.26 -11.96 -0.51
C THR A 188 10.28 -13.46 -0.67
N HIS A 189 9.16 -14.09 -0.36
CA HIS A 189 9.01 -15.53 -0.31
C HIS A 189 7.61 -15.88 -0.80
N PHE A 190 7.49 -17.05 -1.37
CA PHE A 190 6.22 -17.67 -1.72
C PHE A 190 6.12 -19.01 -1.01
N VAL A 191 5.05 -19.19 -0.23
CA VAL A 191 4.79 -20.41 0.54
C VAL A 191 3.39 -20.89 0.17
N PRO A 192 3.23 -22.12 -0.32
CA PRO A 192 1.91 -22.69 -0.60
C PRO A 192 1.00 -22.63 0.63
N LEU A 193 -0.28 -22.33 0.42
CA LEU A 193 -1.23 -22.10 1.51
C LEU A 193 -1.32 -23.30 2.48
N ASN A 194 -1.20 -24.53 1.97
CA ASN A 194 -1.22 -25.75 2.79
C ASN A 194 -0.01 -25.91 3.73
N ARG A 195 1.07 -25.12 3.54
CA ARG A 195 2.25 -25.10 4.41
C ARG A 195 2.28 -23.88 5.34
N MET A 196 1.35 -22.93 5.20
CA MET A 196 1.36 -21.68 5.96
C MET A 196 1.17 -21.88 7.47
N SER A 197 0.33 -22.83 7.87
CA SER A 197 0.15 -23.16 9.30
C SER A 197 1.45 -23.69 9.93
N LEU A 198 2.15 -24.59 9.24
CA LEU A 198 3.44 -25.13 9.70
C LEU A 198 4.53 -24.05 9.76
N LEU A 199 4.56 -23.14 8.79
CA LEU A 199 5.44 -21.98 8.83
C LEU A 199 5.13 -21.11 10.06
N GLU A 200 3.86 -20.77 10.30
CA GLU A 200 3.45 -19.94 11.43
C GLU A 200 3.84 -20.59 12.77
N GLU A 201 3.61 -21.90 12.92
CA GLU A 201 4.02 -22.66 14.11
C GLU A 201 5.53 -22.67 14.33
N SER A 202 6.31 -22.70 13.24
CA SER A 202 7.78 -22.66 13.30
C SER A 202 8.27 -21.26 13.70
N LEU A 203 7.68 -20.22 13.12
CA LEU A 203 8.00 -18.82 13.46
C LEU A 203 7.61 -18.50 14.91
N LYS A 204 6.50 -19.05 15.42
CA LYS A 204 6.07 -18.88 16.82
C LYS A 204 7.06 -19.43 17.86
N LYS A 205 8.01 -20.27 17.45
CA LYS A 205 9.06 -20.85 18.31
C LYS A 205 10.38 -20.07 18.25
N VAL A 206 10.47 -19.03 17.42
CA VAL A 206 11.68 -18.21 17.29
C VAL A 206 11.96 -17.43 18.56
N ASP A 207 13.23 -17.44 18.97
CA ASP A 207 13.77 -16.76 20.15
C ASP A 207 14.91 -15.77 19.81
N THR A 208 15.17 -15.54 18.52
CA THR A 208 16.22 -14.64 18.02
C THR A 208 15.65 -13.53 17.14
N SER A 209 16.33 -12.38 17.13
CA SER A 209 16.06 -11.28 16.19
C SER A 209 16.99 -11.30 14.98
N ASP A 210 17.81 -12.36 14.81
CA ASP A 210 18.66 -12.51 13.64
C ASP A 210 17.81 -12.75 12.38
N PRO A 211 17.86 -11.84 11.39
CA PRO A 211 17.11 -12.03 10.16
C PRO A 211 17.56 -13.23 9.33
N PHE A 212 18.82 -13.68 9.44
CA PHE A 212 19.28 -14.83 8.66
C PHE A 212 18.65 -16.13 9.15
N ALA A 213 18.59 -16.33 10.48
CA ALA A 213 17.86 -17.45 11.07
C ALA A 213 16.38 -17.46 10.66
N ILE A 214 15.70 -16.32 10.71
CA ILE A 214 14.28 -16.20 10.33
C ILE A 214 14.08 -16.46 8.83
N CYS A 215 14.98 -15.94 7.97
CA CYS A 215 14.97 -16.23 6.54
C CYS A 215 15.10 -17.75 6.30
N GLY A 216 16.05 -18.40 6.97
CA GLY A 216 16.27 -19.84 6.85
C GLY A 216 15.03 -20.67 7.25
N ILE A 217 14.27 -20.23 8.25
CA ILE A 217 12.98 -20.86 8.59
C ILE A 217 11.98 -20.70 7.45
N ILE A 218 11.80 -19.48 6.93
CA ILE A 218 10.84 -19.22 5.84
C ILE A 218 11.23 -20.00 4.57
N ASP A 219 12.53 -20.06 4.25
CA ASP A 219 13.07 -20.76 3.08
C ASP A 219 12.75 -22.27 3.12
N GLN A 220 12.71 -22.91 4.30
CA GLN A 220 12.29 -24.33 4.43
C GLN A 220 10.86 -24.58 3.94
N PHE A 221 9.98 -23.58 4.04
CA PHE A 221 8.58 -23.67 3.60
C PHE A 221 8.35 -23.10 2.21
N SER A 222 9.32 -22.36 1.68
CA SER A 222 9.20 -21.64 0.43
C SER A 222 9.28 -22.55 -0.79
N GLN A 223 8.69 -22.08 -1.88
CA GLN A 223 8.76 -22.69 -3.21
C GLN A 223 8.88 -21.60 -4.27
N GLN A 224 9.42 -21.94 -5.44
CA GLN A 224 9.43 -21.06 -6.59
C GLN A 224 8.14 -21.27 -7.41
N PRO A 225 7.19 -20.32 -7.43
CA PRO A 225 5.99 -20.42 -8.24
C PRO A 225 6.30 -20.08 -9.70
N SER A 226 5.54 -20.67 -10.63
CA SER A 226 5.58 -20.28 -12.04
C SER A 226 4.71 -19.05 -12.27
N VAL A 227 5.28 -18.03 -12.90
CA VAL A 227 4.52 -16.86 -13.37
C VAL A 227 3.64 -17.25 -14.56
N LYS A 228 2.36 -16.89 -14.52
CA LYS A 228 1.40 -17.21 -15.60
C LYS A 228 1.81 -16.58 -16.93
N GLY A 229 1.59 -17.27 -18.04
CA GLY A 229 1.90 -16.74 -19.39
C GLY A 229 1.23 -15.39 -19.70
N SER A 230 0.04 -15.13 -19.14
CA SER A 230 -0.70 -13.88 -19.26
C SER A 230 -0.26 -12.77 -18.28
N SER A 231 0.73 -13.03 -17.43
CA SER A 231 1.25 -12.07 -16.47
C SER A 231 1.81 -10.83 -17.13
N ALA A 232 1.66 -9.68 -16.46
CA ALA A 232 2.28 -8.44 -16.85
C ALA A 232 3.82 -8.50 -16.84
N MET A 233 4.41 -9.39 -16.02
CA MET A 233 5.85 -9.64 -16.01
C MET A 233 6.36 -10.17 -17.37
N ASN A 234 5.51 -10.86 -18.14
CA ASN A 234 5.85 -11.32 -19.49
C ASN A 234 5.60 -10.25 -20.57
N ARG A 235 5.33 -9.01 -20.17
CA ARG A 235 5.11 -7.84 -21.04
C ARG A 235 5.99 -6.66 -20.65
N MET A 236 7.09 -6.91 -19.94
CA MET A 236 7.99 -5.86 -19.45
C MET A 236 8.55 -4.96 -20.54
N GLU A 237 8.75 -5.46 -21.77
CA GLU A 237 9.19 -4.62 -22.88
C GLU A 237 8.15 -3.54 -23.23
N ILE A 238 6.88 -3.94 -23.38
CA ILE A 238 5.76 -3.02 -23.64
C ILE A 238 5.58 -2.06 -22.47
N ILE A 239 5.60 -2.58 -21.23
CA ILE A 239 5.46 -1.76 -20.03
C ILE A 239 6.57 -0.70 -19.95
N ASN A 240 7.83 -1.10 -20.13
CA ASN A 240 8.95 -0.16 -20.11
C ASN A 240 8.86 0.88 -21.22
N ARG A 241 8.46 0.48 -22.43
CA ARG A 241 8.32 1.39 -23.57
C ARG A 241 7.20 2.42 -23.36
N CYS A 242 6.05 1.99 -22.84
CA CYS A 242 4.88 2.86 -22.68
C CYS A 242 4.90 3.67 -21.39
N PHE A 243 5.22 3.06 -20.25
CA PHE A 243 5.20 3.73 -18.94
C PHE A 243 6.45 4.58 -18.65
N SER A 244 7.45 4.56 -19.54
CA SER A 244 8.59 5.49 -19.50
C SER A 244 8.27 6.91 -19.98
N LYS A 245 7.14 7.12 -20.66
CA LYS A 245 6.77 8.42 -21.24
C LYS A 245 6.55 9.49 -20.17
N ARG A 246 6.80 10.76 -20.48
CA ARG A 246 6.90 11.83 -19.47
C ARG A 246 5.56 12.13 -18.80
N THR A 247 4.46 12.07 -19.55
CA THR A 247 3.13 12.41 -19.07
C THR A 247 2.14 11.25 -19.18
N VAL A 248 1.03 11.31 -18.45
CA VAL A 248 -0.03 10.28 -18.52
C VAL A 248 -0.63 10.22 -19.92
N GLU A 249 -0.80 11.37 -20.57
CA GLU A 249 -1.28 11.49 -21.94
C GLU A 249 -0.37 10.75 -22.93
N GLU A 250 0.95 10.92 -22.80
CA GLU A 250 1.92 10.20 -23.63
C GLU A 250 1.94 8.70 -23.34
N ILE A 251 1.75 8.28 -22.07
CA ILE A 251 1.62 6.86 -21.71
C ILE A 251 0.42 6.24 -22.41
N ILE A 252 -0.74 6.90 -22.35
CA ILE A 252 -1.97 6.43 -23.01
C ILE A 252 -1.76 6.36 -24.53
N SER A 253 -1.20 7.41 -25.13
CA SER A 253 -0.93 7.44 -26.57
C SER A 253 0.03 6.33 -27.00
N ALA A 254 1.09 6.06 -26.21
CA ALA A 254 2.00 4.96 -26.49
C ALA A 254 1.31 3.59 -26.39
N LEU A 255 0.46 3.37 -25.39
CA LEU A 255 -0.34 2.15 -25.27
C LEU A 255 -1.29 1.97 -26.46
N GLU A 256 -1.91 3.04 -26.94
CA GLU A 256 -2.79 2.99 -28.13
C GLU A 256 -2.02 2.64 -29.41
N GLN A 257 -0.77 3.07 -29.53
CA GLN A 257 0.12 2.73 -30.65
C GLN A 257 0.60 1.27 -30.60
N GLU A 258 0.67 0.65 -29.42
CA GLU A 258 0.91 -0.79 -29.26
C GLU A 258 -0.35 -1.63 -29.60
N ALA A 259 -1.51 -0.98 -29.72
CA ALA A 259 -2.79 -1.60 -30.00
C ALA A 259 -3.31 -1.50 -31.46
N PRO A 260 -2.52 -1.66 -32.55
CA PRO A 260 -3.09 -1.70 -33.91
C PRO A 260 -4.07 -2.87 -34.13
N SER A 261 -4.02 -3.91 -33.28
CA SER A 261 -4.86 -5.12 -33.42
C SER A 261 -5.74 -5.47 -32.21
N MET A 262 -5.76 -4.65 -31.13
CA MET A 262 -6.57 -4.88 -29.90
C MET A 262 -6.47 -6.30 -29.26
N ALA A 263 -5.50 -7.12 -29.67
CA ALA A 263 -5.39 -8.51 -29.24
C ALA A 263 -4.69 -8.66 -27.87
N ASP A 264 -3.83 -7.71 -27.49
CA ASP A 264 -3.15 -7.78 -26.20
C ASP A 264 -4.07 -7.28 -25.07
N LYS A 265 -4.58 -8.24 -24.29
CA LYS A 265 -5.49 -8.01 -23.17
C LYS A 265 -4.89 -7.09 -22.10
N LEU A 266 -3.56 -7.10 -21.91
CA LEU A 266 -2.91 -6.24 -20.92
C LEU A 266 -2.98 -4.78 -21.36
N VAL A 267 -2.65 -4.50 -22.62
CA VAL A 267 -2.67 -3.14 -23.17
C VAL A 267 -4.09 -2.58 -23.13
N THR A 268 -5.07 -3.36 -23.60
CA THR A 268 -6.49 -2.96 -23.58
C THR A 268 -6.99 -2.71 -22.15
N ALA A 269 -6.64 -3.57 -21.19
CA ALA A 269 -7.01 -3.40 -19.78
C ALA A 269 -6.33 -2.17 -19.15
N ALA A 270 -5.07 -1.89 -19.49
CA ALA A 270 -4.35 -0.72 -19.00
C ALA A 270 -5.01 0.58 -19.51
N ILE A 271 -5.26 0.69 -20.82
CA ILE A 271 -5.95 1.86 -21.41
C ILE A 271 -7.33 2.05 -20.75
N HIS A 272 -8.09 0.98 -20.59
CA HIS A 272 -9.41 1.04 -19.97
C HIS A 272 -9.35 1.56 -18.53
N SER A 273 -8.38 1.08 -17.74
CA SER A 273 -8.22 1.48 -16.35
C SER A 273 -7.77 2.94 -16.23
N LEU A 274 -6.79 3.36 -17.03
CA LEU A 274 -6.34 4.75 -17.07
C LEU A 274 -7.46 5.72 -17.48
N ARG A 275 -8.28 5.38 -18.47
CA ARG A 275 -9.39 6.25 -18.91
C ARG A 275 -10.54 6.35 -17.90
N LYS A 276 -10.68 5.36 -17.00
CA LYS A 276 -11.71 5.35 -15.95
C LYS A 276 -11.27 6.00 -14.64
N ALA A 277 -9.98 6.07 -14.39
CA ALA A 277 -9.43 6.68 -13.17
C ALA A 277 -9.57 8.21 -13.18
N SER A 278 -9.43 8.83 -12.00
CA SER A 278 -9.42 10.28 -11.88
C SER A 278 -8.23 10.87 -12.66
N PRO A 279 -8.44 11.85 -13.55
CA PRO A 279 -7.35 12.52 -14.26
C PRO A 279 -6.35 13.17 -13.31
N THR A 280 -6.85 13.81 -12.24
CA THR A 280 -6.02 14.43 -11.20
C THR A 280 -5.16 13.39 -10.51
N SER A 281 -5.78 12.30 -10.04
CA SER A 281 -5.12 11.18 -9.38
C SER A 281 -4.00 10.58 -10.22
N LEU A 282 -4.22 10.38 -11.52
CA LEU A 282 -3.19 9.83 -12.41
C LEU A 282 -1.96 10.72 -12.50
N LYS A 283 -2.14 12.03 -12.65
CA LYS A 283 -1.02 12.98 -12.77
C LYS A 283 -0.22 13.08 -11.48
N ILE A 284 -0.89 13.22 -10.33
CA ILE A 284 -0.19 13.29 -9.03
C ILE A 284 0.49 11.96 -8.68
N SER A 285 -0.09 10.83 -9.06
CA SER A 285 0.50 9.49 -8.85
C SER A 285 1.76 9.29 -9.68
N LEU A 286 1.73 9.63 -10.97
CA LEU A 286 2.90 9.51 -11.85
C LEU A 286 4.06 10.37 -11.33
N ALA A 287 3.78 11.62 -10.94
CA ALA A 287 4.77 12.52 -10.38
C ALA A 287 5.36 11.98 -9.07
N SER A 288 4.50 11.54 -8.13
CA SER A 288 4.93 11.01 -6.83
C SER A 288 5.80 9.77 -6.96
N ILE A 289 5.38 8.78 -7.76
CA ILE A 289 6.17 7.55 -7.98
C ILE A 289 7.55 7.88 -8.55
N ARG A 290 7.64 8.79 -9.52
CA ARG A 290 8.92 9.14 -10.15
C ARG A 290 9.88 9.86 -9.21
N GLU A 291 9.38 10.82 -8.46
CA GLU A 291 10.21 11.54 -7.49
C GLU A 291 10.63 10.62 -6.32
N GLY A 292 9.83 9.61 -5.98
CA GLY A 292 10.17 8.56 -5.01
C GLY A 292 11.42 7.73 -5.35
N ARG A 293 11.88 7.72 -6.61
CA ARG A 293 13.11 7.01 -7.03
C ARG A 293 14.36 7.54 -6.33
N LEU A 294 14.37 8.84 -5.99
CA LEU A 294 15.53 9.54 -5.42
C LEU A 294 15.40 9.81 -3.92
N GLN A 295 14.29 9.38 -3.31
CA GLN A 295 13.95 9.70 -1.93
C GLN A 295 13.99 8.49 -1.01
N THR A 296 14.26 8.74 0.26
CA THR A 296 14.07 7.80 1.37
C THR A 296 12.59 7.58 1.65
N VAL A 297 12.24 6.50 2.36
CA VAL A 297 10.84 6.22 2.73
C VAL A 297 10.22 7.35 3.55
N GLY A 298 10.98 8.00 4.43
CA GLY A 298 10.50 9.12 5.23
C GLY A 298 10.24 10.39 4.40
N GLU A 299 11.06 10.65 3.38
CA GLU A 299 10.81 11.77 2.45
C GLU A 299 9.57 11.50 1.59
N CYS A 300 9.42 10.27 1.08
CA CYS A 300 8.21 9.87 0.36
C CYS A 300 6.95 10.05 1.21
N LEU A 301 6.95 9.55 2.45
CA LEU A 301 5.79 9.66 3.36
C LEU A 301 5.44 11.11 3.71
N ARG A 302 6.43 11.99 3.93
CA ARG A 302 6.16 13.42 4.16
C ARG A 302 5.52 14.10 2.95
N ARG A 303 6.02 13.79 1.74
CA ARG A 303 5.43 14.31 0.51
C ARG A 303 4.00 13.79 0.34
N GLU A 304 3.80 12.48 0.47
CA GLU A 304 2.48 11.87 0.37
C GLU A 304 1.52 12.43 1.43
N TYR A 305 2.00 12.77 2.63
CA TYR A 305 1.19 13.44 3.65
C TYR A 305 0.68 14.81 3.18
N ARG A 306 1.55 15.65 2.59
CA ARG A 306 1.12 16.92 2.01
C ARG A 306 0.09 16.71 0.91
N MET A 307 0.34 15.74 0.03
CA MET A 307 -0.59 15.38 -1.04
C MET A 307 -1.96 14.97 -0.50
N VAL A 308 -2.01 14.09 0.51
CA VAL A 308 -3.28 13.62 1.06
C VAL A 308 -4.03 14.73 1.80
N CYS A 309 -3.33 15.64 2.48
CA CYS A 309 -3.97 16.82 3.07
C CYS A 309 -4.64 17.70 2.01
N HIS A 310 -3.99 17.93 0.86
CA HIS A 310 -4.62 18.66 -0.26
C HIS A 310 -5.81 17.91 -0.86
N VAL A 311 -5.74 16.57 -0.94
CA VAL A 311 -6.90 15.75 -1.36
C VAL A 311 -8.06 15.87 -0.36
N MET A 312 -7.78 15.83 0.95
CA MET A 312 -8.80 15.98 2.00
C MET A 312 -9.43 17.38 2.01
N ARG A 313 -8.64 18.44 1.76
CA ARG A 313 -9.15 19.81 1.63
C ARG A 313 -10.08 19.94 0.41
N GLY A 314 -9.75 19.26 -0.68
CA GLY A 314 -10.56 19.28 -1.89
C GLY A 314 -10.50 20.60 -2.67
N ASP A 315 -9.53 21.47 -2.36
CA ASP A 315 -9.41 22.82 -2.95
C ASP A 315 -9.18 22.79 -4.47
N PHE A 316 -8.55 21.73 -4.98
CA PHE A 316 -8.22 21.58 -6.41
C PHE A 316 -9.11 20.58 -7.13
N SER A 317 -9.55 19.53 -6.43
CA SER A 317 -10.42 18.48 -6.95
C SER A 317 -11.11 17.79 -5.79
N ARG A 318 -12.38 17.42 -6.00
CA ARG A 318 -13.18 16.61 -5.06
C ARG A 318 -13.28 15.14 -5.49
N ASP A 319 -12.38 14.68 -6.36
CA ASP A 319 -12.43 13.35 -6.95
C ASP A 319 -12.41 12.24 -5.88
N PHE A 320 -11.65 12.37 -4.80
CA PHE A 320 -11.66 11.37 -3.72
C PHE A 320 -13.07 11.13 -3.16
N PHE A 321 -13.81 12.20 -2.90
CA PHE A 321 -15.17 12.11 -2.37
C PHE A 321 -16.13 11.49 -3.37
N GLU A 322 -16.02 11.89 -4.63
CA GLU A 322 -16.84 11.34 -5.71
C GLU A 322 -16.53 9.86 -5.97
N GLY A 323 -15.25 9.47 -5.91
CA GLY A 323 -14.83 8.08 -6.04
C GLY A 323 -15.30 7.23 -4.87
N CYS A 324 -15.19 7.72 -3.63
CA CYS A 324 -15.76 7.07 -2.46
C CYS A 324 -17.29 6.90 -2.57
N ARG A 325 -18.00 7.95 -3.02
CA ARG A 325 -19.44 7.87 -3.30
C ARG A 325 -19.73 6.76 -4.31
N ALA A 326 -19.13 6.81 -5.49
CA ALA A 326 -19.40 5.91 -6.61
C ALA A 326 -19.03 4.45 -6.31
N ILE A 327 -17.95 4.19 -5.57
CA ILE A 327 -17.39 2.84 -5.40
C ILE A 327 -17.82 2.20 -4.07
N LEU A 328 -17.88 2.96 -2.98
CA LEU A 328 -18.05 2.42 -1.63
C LEU A 328 -19.46 2.65 -1.07
N VAL A 329 -20.04 3.83 -1.32
CA VAL A 329 -21.34 4.23 -0.78
C VAL A 329 -22.48 3.78 -1.70
N ASP A 330 -22.62 4.43 -2.86
CA ASP A 330 -23.72 4.20 -3.81
C ASP A 330 -23.47 2.96 -4.67
N LYS A 331 -22.20 2.59 -4.87
CA LYS A 331 -21.76 1.41 -5.63
C LYS A 331 -22.23 1.41 -7.09
N ASP A 332 -22.48 2.58 -7.68
CA ASP A 332 -22.83 2.75 -9.09
C ASP A 332 -21.64 2.54 -10.04
N ARG A 333 -20.41 2.62 -9.52
CA ARG A 333 -19.13 2.51 -10.27
C ARG A 333 -19.05 3.50 -11.44
N ASN A 334 -19.65 4.68 -11.30
CA ASN A 334 -19.75 5.71 -12.33
C ASN A 334 -19.36 7.10 -11.81
N PRO A 335 -18.12 7.26 -11.30
CA PRO A 335 -17.67 8.53 -10.75
C PRO A 335 -17.66 9.65 -11.80
N LYS A 336 -17.99 10.86 -11.37
CA LYS A 336 -18.00 12.09 -12.17
C LYS A 336 -16.82 12.98 -11.81
N TRP A 337 -15.67 12.64 -12.38
CA TRP A 337 -14.41 13.34 -12.11
C TRP A 337 -14.47 14.82 -12.48
N MET A 338 -13.86 15.64 -11.63
CA MET A 338 -13.68 17.07 -11.82
C MET A 338 -12.23 17.46 -11.50
N PRO A 339 -11.43 17.84 -12.52
CA PRO A 339 -11.79 17.92 -13.93
C PRO A 339 -11.99 16.54 -14.62
N PRO A 340 -12.80 16.46 -15.70
CA PRO A 340 -13.19 15.19 -16.31
C PRO A 340 -12.15 14.58 -17.26
N THR A 341 -11.13 15.34 -17.67
CA THR A 341 -10.14 14.91 -18.67
C THR A 341 -8.73 15.38 -18.30
N LEU A 342 -7.71 14.67 -18.79
CA LEU A 342 -6.30 14.91 -18.45
C LEU A 342 -5.80 16.30 -18.88
N ASP A 343 -6.23 16.78 -20.04
CA ASP A 343 -5.86 18.09 -20.60
C ASP A 343 -6.30 19.27 -19.72
N LYS A 344 -7.33 19.06 -18.87
CA LYS A 344 -7.84 20.06 -17.93
C LYS A 344 -7.13 20.06 -16.58
N VAL A 345 -6.24 19.10 -16.33
CA VAL A 345 -5.40 19.07 -15.12
C VAL A 345 -4.08 19.77 -15.44
N HIS A 346 -3.96 21.04 -15.05
CA HIS A 346 -2.77 21.84 -15.32
C HIS A 346 -1.59 21.47 -14.39
N ASP A 347 -0.37 21.49 -14.91
CA ASP A 347 0.86 21.17 -14.17
C ASP A 347 1.04 22.04 -12.90
N GLY A 348 0.63 23.31 -12.96
CA GLY A 348 0.65 24.20 -11.81
C GLY A 348 -0.26 23.74 -10.67
N VAL A 349 -1.39 23.09 -10.97
CA VAL A 349 -2.28 22.49 -9.96
C VAL A 349 -1.66 21.22 -9.41
N VAL A 350 -1.09 20.37 -10.27
CA VAL A 350 -0.37 19.15 -9.85
C VAL A 350 0.72 19.52 -8.85
N ALA A 351 1.54 20.53 -9.13
CA ALA A 351 2.62 20.98 -8.25
C ALA A 351 2.14 21.43 -6.87
N LYS A 352 0.92 21.99 -6.75
CA LYS A 352 0.37 22.42 -5.45
C LYS A 352 0.12 21.25 -4.49
N TYR A 353 -0.24 20.07 -4.99
CA TYR A 353 -0.40 18.87 -4.13
C TYR A 353 0.90 18.51 -3.39
N PHE A 354 2.06 18.89 -3.89
CA PHE A 354 3.36 18.60 -3.27
C PHE A 354 3.83 19.68 -2.28
N SER A 355 3.16 20.83 -2.28
CA SER A 355 3.49 21.98 -1.44
C SER A 355 2.92 21.84 -0.04
N LYS A 356 3.49 22.60 0.91
CA LYS A 356 2.93 22.69 2.27
C LYS A 356 1.49 23.23 2.21
N VAL A 357 0.66 22.79 3.15
CA VAL A 357 -0.71 23.28 3.26
C VAL A 357 -0.68 24.67 3.86
N ASP A 358 -1.40 25.61 3.25
CA ASP A 358 -1.59 26.96 3.77
C ASP A 358 -2.73 26.93 4.80
N ASP A 359 -2.41 26.50 6.02
CA ASP A 359 -3.26 26.55 7.20
C ASP A 359 -2.36 26.74 8.45
N PRO A 360 -2.56 27.79 9.26
CA PRO A 360 -1.74 28.05 10.45
C PRO A 360 -1.75 26.95 11.51
N GLN A 361 -2.78 26.09 11.52
CA GLN A 361 -2.92 24.97 12.46
C GLN A 361 -2.47 23.63 11.86
N TRP A 362 -1.99 23.64 10.61
CA TRP A 362 -1.45 22.44 9.97
C TRP A 362 0.03 22.25 10.32
N GLU A 363 0.37 21.03 10.69
CA GLU A 363 1.75 20.59 10.84
C GLU A 363 2.09 19.56 9.77
N ASP A 364 3.36 19.56 9.34
CA ASP A 364 3.86 18.54 8.41
C ASP A 364 4.03 17.19 9.14
N LEU A 365 4.24 16.11 8.39
CA LEU A 365 4.41 14.78 8.98
C LEU A 365 5.72 14.71 9.77
N ASN A 366 5.59 14.74 11.10
CA ASN A 366 6.70 14.67 12.05
C ASN A 366 7.10 13.22 12.28
N LEU A 367 8.20 12.81 11.65
CA LEU A 367 8.74 11.45 11.76
C LEU A 367 9.86 11.39 12.81
N PRO A 368 9.86 10.39 13.72
CA PRO A 368 10.91 10.25 14.73
C PRO A 368 12.27 9.95 14.07
N THR A 369 13.36 10.44 14.66
CA THR A 369 14.70 10.05 14.22
C THR A 369 14.92 8.58 14.54
N ARG A 370 15.24 7.78 13.52
CA ARG A 370 15.54 6.35 13.70
C ARG A 370 16.90 5.99 13.10
N PRO A 371 17.64 5.03 13.69
CA PRO A 371 18.96 4.67 13.18
C PRO A 371 18.86 4.15 11.75
N SER A 372 19.72 4.64 10.86
CA SER A 372 19.76 4.20 9.46
C SER A 372 20.26 2.75 9.37
N HIS A 373 19.38 1.78 9.49
CA HIS A 373 19.69 0.42 9.12
C HIS A 373 19.65 0.40 7.59
N GLY A 374 20.82 0.40 6.93
CA GLY A 374 20.93 0.48 5.47
C GLY A 374 20.12 -0.61 4.75
N ARG A 375 18.84 -0.33 4.46
CA ARG A 375 17.94 -1.23 3.74
C ARG A 375 18.09 -0.94 2.25
N ARG A 376 18.92 -1.72 1.56
CA ARG A 376 18.74 -1.91 0.11
C ARG A 376 17.68 -3.01 -0.05
N ILE A 377 16.60 -2.73 -0.77
CA ILE A 377 15.76 -3.79 -1.34
C ILE A 377 16.66 -4.48 -2.36
N VAL A 378 17.30 -5.59 -1.97
CA VAL A 378 18.08 -6.40 -2.89
C VAL A 378 17.12 -7.43 -3.47
N PRO A 379 16.84 -7.40 -4.79
CA PRO A 379 16.11 -8.48 -5.43
C PRO A 379 16.89 -9.78 -5.22
N LYS A 380 16.24 -10.84 -4.73
CA LYS A 380 16.72 -12.21 -4.95
C LYS A 380 16.51 -12.46 -6.45
N LEU A 381 17.49 -12.09 -7.28
CA LEU A 381 17.58 -12.55 -8.67
C LEU A 381 18.06 -14.01 -8.69
#